data_AF-A0A9P6KCR5-F1
#
_entry.id   AF-A0A9P6KCR5-F1
#
_cell.length_a   1.000
_cell.length_b   1.000
_cell.length_c   1.000
_cell.angle_alpha   90.00
_cell.angle_beta   90.00
_cell.angle_gamma   90.00
#
_symmetry.space_group_name_H-M   'P 1'
#
loop_
_entity.id
_entity.type
_entity.pdbx_description
1 polymer ?
#
loop_
_entity_poly.entity_id
_entity_poly.type
_entity_poly.pdbx_seq_one_letter_code
_entity_poly.pdbx_strand_id
1 'polypeptide(L)'
;MVVWGGIMMSMAAVKTPASLLVARFFLGVAECGLFPGIVYYFSLWYTRNELAFRNGLFFSTATMAGAFGGLLAWQITRMDGIAGLHGWQWIFILEGLPTILLTLVVYVFLPDLPETASFLNATEKQLAIRRLEIDAGPANQRKFSWKEARMAFMDWKVYLHMGMYIFSTIPLYSLAFFMPSVVMEFQLE
;
A
#
# COMPACT_ATOMS: atom_id res chain seq x y z
N MET A 1 8.05 -0.11 3.90
CA MET A 1 8.39 -0.89 2.68
C MET A 1 9.75 -1.59 2.75
N VAL A 2 10.82 -1.00 3.31
CA VAL A 2 12.09 -1.73 3.54
C VAL A 2 11.89 -2.99 4.38
N VAL A 3 11.23 -2.88 5.54
CA VAL A 3 10.92 -4.03 6.41
C VAL A 3 10.05 -5.06 5.71
N TRP A 4 9.04 -4.62 4.96
CA TRP A 4 8.16 -5.49 4.16
C TRP A 4 8.97 -6.28 3.13
N GLY A 5 9.84 -5.62 2.36
CA GLY A 5 10.68 -6.28 1.35
C GLY A 5 11.70 -7.24 1.96
N GLY A 6 12.27 -6.89 3.12
CA GLY A 6 13.16 -7.78 3.85
C GLY A 6 12.46 -9.04 4.35
N ILE A 7 11.23 -8.89 4.87
CA ILE A 7 10.40 -10.03 5.29
C ILE A 7 10.04 -10.90 4.08
N MET A 8 9.63 -10.31 2.95
CA MET A 8 9.38 -11.04 1.70
C MET A 8 10.58 -11.86 1.27
N MET A 9 11.78 -11.26 1.19
CA MET A 9 12.99 -12.00 0.83
C MET A 9 13.31 -13.13 1.82
N SER A 10 13.06 -12.94 3.12
CA SER A 10 13.25 -13.99 4.12
C SER A 10 12.25 -15.15 4.01
N MET A 11 11.05 -14.92 3.43
CA MET A 11 10.10 -16.01 3.15
C MET A 11 10.64 -17.00 2.13
N ALA A 12 11.56 -16.59 1.25
CA ALA A 12 12.22 -17.51 0.33
C ALA A 12 13.06 -18.57 1.07
N ALA A 13 13.55 -18.28 2.29
CA ALA A 13 14.36 -19.21 3.07
C ALA A 13 13.54 -20.11 4.03
N VAL A 14 12.22 -19.96 4.05
CA VAL A 14 11.33 -20.69 4.96
C VAL A 14 11.26 -22.17 4.61
N LYS A 15 11.40 -23.03 5.64
CA LYS A 15 11.36 -24.50 5.50
C LYS A 15 10.18 -25.15 6.22
N THR A 16 9.53 -24.45 7.15
CA THR A 16 8.43 -25.02 7.94
C THR A 16 7.15 -24.17 7.80
N PRO A 17 5.96 -24.80 7.81
CA PRO A 17 4.69 -24.07 7.74
C PRO A 17 4.51 -23.05 8.87
N ALA A 18 4.96 -23.39 10.08
CA ALA A 18 4.92 -22.47 11.22
C ALA A 18 5.76 -21.21 10.96
N SER A 19 6.97 -21.35 10.43
CA SER A 19 7.81 -20.20 10.09
C SER A 19 7.22 -19.35 8.96
N LEU A 20 6.48 -19.95 8.03
CA LEU A 20 5.76 -19.20 6.99
C LEU A 20 4.65 -18.33 7.59
N LEU A 21 3.88 -18.88 8.54
CA LEU A 21 2.81 -18.14 9.23
C LEU A 21 3.37 -16.98 10.06
N VAL A 22 4.48 -17.19 10.76
CA VAL A 22 5.16 -16.12 11.51
C VAL A 22 5.64 -15.02 10.56
N ALA A 23 6.29 -15.38 9.45
CA ALA A 23 6.70 -14.40 8.45
C ALA A 23 5.50 -13.63 7.87
N ARG A 24 4.39 -14.32 7.59
CA ARG A 24 3.13 -13.72 7.10
C ARG A 24 2.53 -12.73 8.10
N PHE A 25 2.56 -13.06 9.38
CA PHE A 25 2.11 -12.16 10.44
C PHE A 25 2.93 -10.86 10.45
N PHE A 26 4.26 -10.97 10.47
CA PHE A 26 5.13 -9.78 10.46
C PHE A 26 5.04 -8.99 9.16
N LEU A 27 4.79 -9.65 8.03
CA LEU A 27 4.54 -8.99 6.76
C LEU A 27 3.30 -8.07 6.86
N GLY A 28 2.20 -8.59 7.42
CA GLY A 28 0.98 -7.80 7.65
C GLY A 28 1.21 -6.64 8.61
N VAL A 29 2.00 -6.83 9.68
CA VAL A 29 2.39 -5.75 10.60
C VAL A 29 3.21 -4.67 9.87
N ALA A 30 4.09 -5.06 8.95
CA ALA A 30 4.88 -4.11 8.17
C ALA A 30 4.04 -3.36 7.10
N GLU A 31 2.92 -3.94 6.66
CA GLU A 31 2.06 -3.40 5.61
C GLU A 31 0.95 -2.47 6.14
N CYS A 32 0.47 -2.69 7.37
CA CYS A 32 -0.74 -2.04 7.89
C CYS A 32 -0.70 -0.49 7.86
N GLY A 33 0.50 0.10 7.96
CA GLY A 33 0.69 1.54 7.94
C GLY A 33 0.74 2.17 6.54
N LEU A 34 0.83 1.38 5.47
CA LEU A 34 1.04 1.88 4.11
C LEU A 34 -0.13 2.76 3.65
N PHE A 35 -1.33 2.20 3.65
CA PHE A 35 -2.52 2.89 3.17
C PHE A 35 -2.83 4.17 3.96
N PRO A 36 -2.98 4.14 5.30
CA PRO A 36 -3.23 5.37 6.06
C PRO A 36 -2.07 6.37 5.94
N GLY A 37 -0.82 5.90 5.81
CA GLY A 37 0.34 6.76 5.60
C GLY A 37 0.29 7.53 4.27
N ILE A 38 -0.11 6.87 3.18
CA ILE A 38 -0.23 7.51 1.85
C ILE A 38 -1.41 8.50 1.83
N VAL A 39 -2.56 8.13 2.38
CA VAL A 39 -3.71 9.04 2.45
C VAL A 39 -3.38 10.27 3.30
N TYR A 40 -2.66 10.08 4.41
CA TYR A 40 -2.16 11.19 5.22
C TYR A 40 -1.18 12.06 4.44
N TYR A 41 -0.20 11.46 3.75
CA TYR A 41 0.76 12.20 2.93
C TYR A 41 0.05 13.04 1.84
N PHE A 42 -0.95 12.48 1.16
CA PHE A 42 -1.75 13.25 0.20
C PHE A 42 -2.52 14.41 0.85
N SER A 43 -2.98 14.26 2.09
CA SER A 43 -3.64 15.37 2.80
C SER A 43 -2.69 16.56 3.10
N LEU A 44 -1.38 16.35 3.10
CA LEU A 44 -0.39 17.41 3.27
C LEU A 44 -0.08 18.18 1.97
N TRP A 45 -0.44 17.62 0.82
CA TRP A 45 -0.07 18.14 -0.50
C TRP A 45 -1.26 18.55 -1.37
N TYR A 46 -2.44 17.99 -1.12
CA TYR A 46 -3.63 18.19 -1.95
C TYR A 46 -4.82 18.68 -1.12
N THR A 47 -5.69 19.46 -1.76
CA THR A 47 -6.96 19.90 -1.15
C THR A 47 -8.00 18.78 -1.13
N ARG A 48 -9.03 18.91 -0.29
CA ARG A 48 -10.10 17.90 -0.10
C ARG A 48 -10.76 17.47 -1.42
N ASN A 49 -10.98 18.40 -2.34
CA ASN A 49 -11.59 18.11 -3.64
C ASN A 49 -10.67 17.30 -4.57
N GLU A 50 -9.36 17.43 -4.45
CA GLU A 50 -8.40 16.67 -5.28
C GLU A 50 -8.02 15.34 -4.65
N LEU A 51 -8.12 15.24 -3.33
CA LEU A 51 -7.71 14.07 -2.56
C LEU A 51 -8.44 12.79 -3.00
N ALA A 52 -9.73 12.89 -3.33
CA ALA A 52 -10.52 11.76 -3.84
C ALA A 52 -9.97 11.22 -5.17
N PHE A 53 -9.62 12.11 -6.11
CA PHE A 53 -9.04 11.72 -7.39
C PHE A 53 -7.64 11.12 -7.24
N ARG A 54 -6.80 11.70 -6.38
CA ARG A 54 -5.44 11.18 -6.10
C ARG A 54 -5.47 9.81 -5.43
N ASN A 55 -6.39 9.61 -4.47
CA ASN A 55 -6.62 8.29 -3.87
C ASN A 55 -7.13 7.28 -4.90
N GLY A 56 -8.03 7.69 -5.81
CA GLY A 56 -8.52 6.84 -6.90
C GLY A 56 -7.40 6.38 -7.84
N LEU A 57 -6.49 7.28 -8.21
CA LEU A 57 -5.29 6.93 -8.99
C LEU A 57 -4.40 5.95 -8.23
N PHE A 58 -4.17 6.18 -6.93
CA PHE A 58 -3.38 5.25 -6.11
C PHE A 58 -4.00 3.86 -6.06
N PHE A 59 -5.32 3.73 -5.81
CA PHE A 59 -6.00 2.44 -5.84
C PHE A 59 -5.96 1.76 -7.22
N SER A 60 -6.00 2.55 -8.30
CA SER A 60 -5.91 2.03 -9.66
C SER A 60 -4.57 1.33 -9.92
N THR A 61 -3.49 1.77 -9.26
CA THR A 61 -2.18 1.08 -9.34
C THR A 61 -2.22 -0.31 -8.71
N ALA A 62 -3.01 -0.52 -7.64
CA ALA A 62 -3.18 -1.83 -7.03
C ALA A 62 -3.92 -2.81 -7.97
N THR A 63 -4.97 -2.34 -8.65
CA THR A 63 -5.66 -3.13 -9.68
C THR A 63 -4.73 -3.47 -10.84
N MET A 64 -3.92 -2.50 -11.29
CA MET A 64 -2.92 -2.72 -12.33
C MET A 64 -1.88 -3.75 -11.90
N ALA A 65 -1.35 -3.68 -10.69
CA ALA A 65 -0.42 -4.67 -10.14
C ALA A 65 -1.06 -6.07 -10.11
N GLY A 66 -2.32 -6.18 -9.70
CA GLY A 66 -3.07 -7.44 -9.74
C GLY A 66 -3.22 -8.03 -11.15
N ALA A 67 -3.46 -7.18 -12.16
CA ALA A 67 -3.60 -7.61 -13.55
C ALA A 67 -2.30 -8.21 -14.12
N PHE A 68 -1.14 -7.67 -13.75
CA PHE A 68 0.17 -8.17 -14.21
C PHE A 68 0.77 -9.24 -13.30
N GLY A 69 0.34 -9.32 -12.03
CA GLY A 69 0.93 -10.22 -11.03
C GLY A 69 0.89 -11.69 -11.43
N GLY A 70 -0.24 -12.16 -11.96
CA GLY A 70 -0.36 -13.55 -12.44
C GLY A 70 0.56 -13.87 -13.61
N LEU A 71 0.70 -12.94 -14.56
CA LEU A 71 1.59 -13.10 -15.71
C LEU A 71 3.07 -13.12 -15.28
N LEU A 72 3.46 -12.23 -14.38
CA LEU A 72 4.81 -12.19 -13.82
C LEU A 72 5.10 -13.48 -13.03
N ALA A 73 4.18 -13.93 -12.19
CA ALA A 73 4.32 -15.19 -11.45
C ALA A 73 4.49 -16.39 -12.39
N TRP A 74 3.70 -16.46 -13.47
CA TRP A 74 3.83 -17.52 -14.49
C TRP A 74 5.22 -17.52 -15.15
N GLN A 75 5.79 -16.36 -15.46
CA GLN A 75 7.12 -16.29 -16.05
C GLN A 75 8.23 -16.60 -15.02
N ILE A 76 8.11 -16.11 -13.77
CA ILE A 76 9.11 -16.29 -12.72
C ILE A 76 9.16 -17.74 -12.25
N THR A 77 8.03 -18.44 -12.21
CA THR A 77 8.01 -19.88 -11.84
C THR A 77 8.83 -20.76 -12.78
N ARG A 78 9.12 -20.31 -14.01
CA ARG A 78 10.03 -20.99 -14.94
C ARG A 78 11.51 -20.91 -14.54
N MET A 79 11.86 -20.09 -13.54
CA MET A 79 13.21 -20.02 -12.94
C MET A 79 13.48 -21.15 -11.93
N ASP A 80 12.62 -22.19 -11.91
CA ASP A 80 12.79 -23.36 -11.07
C ASP A 80 14.16 -24.04 -11.30
N GLY A 81 14.87 -24.34 -10.21
CA GLY A 81 16.20 -24.96 -10.25
C GLY A 81 17.37 -23.98 -10.41
N ILE A 82 17.12 -22.71 -10.74
CA ILE A 82 18.19 -21.69 -10.78
C ILE A 82 18.69 -21.46 -9.35
N ALA A 83 20.01 -21.56 -9.15
CA ALA A 83 20.68 -21.47 -7.85
C ALA A 83 20.18 -22.48 -6.79
N GLY A 84 19.55 -23.59 -7.22
CA GLY A 84 18.98 -24.59 -6.32
C GLY A 84 17.71 -24.15 -5.60
N LEU A 85 17.08 -23.07 -6.06
CA LEU A 85 15.83 -22.54 -5.50
C LEU A 85 14.62 -22.97 -6.34
N HIS A 86 13.49 -23.14 -5.67
CA HIS A 86 12.20 -23.37 -6.31
C HIS A 86 11.66 -22.08 -6.94
N GLY A 87 10.88 -22.20 -8.02
CA GLY A 87 10.29 -21.06 -8.73
C GLY A 87 9.48 -20.11 -7.82
N TRP A 88 8.80 -20.63 -6.79
CA TRP A 88 8.06 -19.80 -5.82
C TRP A 88 8.97 -18.97 -4.90
N GLN A 89 10.18 -19.44 -4.60
CA GLN A 89 11.16 -18.70 -3.78
C GLN A 89 11.67 -17.48 -4.54
N TRP A 90 11.83 -17.61 -5.87
CA TRP A 90 12.20 -16.50 -6.74
C TRP A 90 11.15 -15.38 -6.78
N ILE A 91 9.86 -15.70 -6.68
CA ILE A 91 8.79 -14.68 -6.62
C ILE A 91 9.01 -13.78 -5.40
N PHE A 92 9.20 -14.36 -4.22
CA PHE A 92 9.42 -13.60 -2.99
C PHE A 92 10.67 -12.70 -3.04
N ILE A 93 11.75 -13.20 -3.66
CA ILE A 93 12.99 -12.44 -3.83
C ILE A 93 12.80 -11.28 -4.82
N LEU A 94 12.21 -11.57 -5.99
CA LEU A 94 12.03 -10.60 -7.07
C LEU A 94 10.95 -9.55 -6.78
N GLU A 95 10.02 -9.81 -5.87
CA GLU A 95 9.11 -8.77 -5.38
C GLU A 95 9.74 -7.93 -4.26
N GLY A 96 10.47 -8.57 -3.33
CA GLY A 96 11.07 -7.90 -2.19
C GLY A 96 12.23 -6.97 -2.58
N LEU A 97 13.14 -7.42 -3.44
CA LEU A 97 14.37 -6.69 -3.76
C LEU A 97 14.11 -5.35 -4.48
N PRO A 98 13.34 -5.30 -5.60
CA PRO A 98 13.02 -4.03 -6.26
C PRO A 98 12.23 -3.09 -5.34
N THR A 99 11.38 -3.62 -4.46
CA THR A 99 10.63 -2.83 -3.49
C THR A 99 11.57 -2.09 -2.52
N ILE A 100 12.62 -2.76 -2.02
CA ILE A 100 13.62 -2.13 -1.16
C ILE A 100 14.37 -1.04 -1.94
N LEU A 101 14.85 -1.36 -3.16
CA LEU A 101 15.58 -0.40 -4.00
C LEU A 101 14.75 0.84 -4.31
N LEU A 102 13.50 0.65 -4.73
CA LEU A 102 12.57 1.74 -4.99
C LEU A 102 12.30 2.56 -3.72
N THR A 103 12.21 1.91 -2.56
CA THR A 103 12.03 2.63 -1.29
C THR A 103 13.22 3.53 -0.99
N LEU A 104 14.45 3.11 -1.28
CA LEU A 104 15.64 3.96 -1.11
C LEU A 104 15.62 5.17 -2.04
N VAL A 105 15.17 4.98 -3.29
CA VAL A 105 14.98 6.09 -4.24
C VAL A 105 13.90 7.04 -3.71
N VAL A 106 12.73 6.53 -3.31
CA VAL A 106 11.64 7.34 -2.76
C VAL A 106 12.09 8.10 -1.52
N TYR A 107 12.88 7.48 -0.63
CA TYR A 107 13.40 8.15 0.56
C TYR A 107 14.26 9.38 0.24
N VAL A 108 15.00 9.36 -0.88
CA VAL A 108 15.85 10.49 -1.30
C VAL A 108 15.05 11.55 -2.07
N PHE A 109 14.07 11.15 -2.87
CA PHE A 109 13.39 12.04 -3.82
C PHE A 109 12.01 12.54 -3.36
N LEU A 110 11.37 11.91 -2.37
CA LEU A 110 10.03 12.29 -1.92
C LEU A 110 10.12 13.38 -0.83
N PRO A 111 9.69 14.62 -1.12
CA PRO A 111 9.69 15.68 -0.11
C PRO A 111 8.55 15.52 0.88
N ASP A 112 8.81 15.71 2.17
CA ASP A 112 7.80 15.58 3.22
C ASP A 112 6.68 16.64 3.12
N LEU A 113 7.04 17.88 2.77
CA LEU A 113 6.13 19.03 2.75
C LEU A 113 6.34 19.86 1.48
N PRO A 114 5.30 20.60 1.02
CA PRO A 114 5.43 21.54 -0.09
C PRO A 114 6.53 22.59 0.14
N GLU A 115 6.79 22.94 1.40
CA GLU A 115 7.84 23.89 1.82
C GLU A 115 9.25 23.36 1.51
N THR A 116 9.48 22.06 1.75
CA THR A 116 10.80 21.40 1.59
C THR A 116 11.03 20.83 0.19
N ALA A 117 10.02 20.91 -0.68
CA ALA A 117 10.09 20.43 -2.07
C ALA A 117 11.27 21.04 -2.84
N SER A 118 12.24 20.23 -3.27
CA SER A 118 13.38 20.69 -4.07
C SER A 118 13.02 21.02 -5.51
N PHE A 119 11.93 20.46 -6.02
CA PHE A 119 11.48 20.63 -7.40
C PHE A 119 10.59 21.86 -7.65
N LEU A 120 10.13 22.54 -6.59
CA LEU A 120 9.25 23.72 -6.70
C LEU A 120 10.04 25.03 -6.57
N ASN A 121 9.70 26.01 -7.40
CA ASN A 121 10.19 27.38 -7.29
C ASN A 121 9.56 28.09 -6.09
N ALA A 122 10.20 29.17 -5.60
CA ALA A 122 9.72 29.91 -4.42
C ALA A 122 8.25 30.39 -4.55
N THR A 123 7.85 30.85 -5.73
CA THR A 123 6.47 31.27 -6.03
C THR A 123 5.49 30.09 -6.00
N GLU A 124 5.89 28.93 -6.53
CA GLU A 124 5.05 27.73 -6.55
C GLU A 124 4.86 27.15 -5.16
N LYS A 125 5.91 27.18 -4.33
CA LYS A 125 5.82 26.80 -2.91
C LYS A 125 4.81 27.65 -2.16
N GLN A 126 4.90 28.98 -2.31
CA GLN A 126 3.97 29.91 -1.68
C GLN A 126 2.52 29.67 -2.15
N LEU A 127 2.33 29.41 -3.45
CA LEU A 127 1.01 29.09 -3.99
C LEU A 127 0.45 27.79 -3.41
N ALA A 128 1.26 26.73 -3.32
CA ALA A 128 0.86 25.45 -2.75
C ALA A 128 0.44 25.57 -1.27
N ILE A 129 1.24 26.28 -0.47
CA ILE A 129 0.95 26.51 0.95
C ILE A 129 -0.35 27.30 1.11
N ARG A 130 -0.48 28.43 0.40
CA ARG A 130 -1.66 29.30 0.49
C ARG A 130 -2.94 28.57 0.11
N ARG A 131 -2.87 27.71 -0.91
CA ARG A 131 -4.00 26.88 -1.33
C ARG A 131 -4.44 25.91 -0.23
N LEU A 132 -3.48 25.27 0.44
CA LEU A 132 -3.78 24.34 1.54
C LEU A 132 -4.34 25.07 2.77
N GLU A 133 -3.83 26.27 3.09
CA GLU A 133 -4.35 27.10 4.18
C GLU A 133 -5.81 27.51 3.96
N ILE A 134 -6.18 27.86 2.73
CA ILE A 134 -7.56 28.21 2.37
C ILE A 134 -8.50 26.99 2.55
N ASP A 135 -8.04 25.79 2.15
CA ASP A 135 -8.84 24.56 2.22
C ASP A 135 -8.93 23.96 3.64
N ALA A 136 -7.91 24.18 4.48
CA ALA A 136 -7.89 23.72 5.87
C ALA A 136 -9.00 24.36 6.73
N GLY A 137 -9.45 25.57 6.36
CA GLY A 137 -10.49 26.30 7.09
C GLY A 137 -10.04 26.70 8.51
N PRO A 138 -10.95 26.77 9.51
CA PRO A 138 -10.61 27.14 10.89
C PRO A 138 -9.64 26.16 11.59
N ALA A 139 -9.46 24.96 11.03
CA ALA A 139 -8.56 23.93 11.54
C ALA A 139 -7.12 24.19 11.06
N ASN A 140 -6.56 25.33 11.44
CA ASN A 140 -5.23 25.76 10.99
C ASN A 140 -4.10 25.31 11.94
N GLN A 141 -4.42 24.49 12.95
CA GLN A 141 -3.45 24.02 13.93
C GLN A 141 -2.90 22.65 13.52
N ARG A 142 -1.63 22.62 13.10
CA ARG A 142 -0.86 21.38 12.82
C ARG A 142 -0.52 20.57 14.09
N LYS A 143 -1.15 20.83 15.24
CA LYS A 143 -0.83 20.18 16.51
C LYS A 143 -1.77 19.02 16.79
N PHE A 144 -1.19 17.85 17.04
CA PHE A 144 -1.95 16.67 17.43
C PHE A 144 -2.70 16.90 18.74
N SER A 145 -4.01 16.65 18.73
CA SER A 145 -4.88 16.77 19.89
C SER A 145 -5.49 15.41 20.24
N TRP A 146 -5.16 14.89 21.42
CA TRP A 146 -5.78 13.66 21.95
C TRP A 146 -7.30 13.77 22.08
N LYS A 147 -7.82 14.99 22.24
CA LYS A 147 -9.26 15.26 22.27
C LYS A 147 -9.90 14.99 20.90
N GLU A 148 -9.27 15.45 19.82
CA GLU A 148 -9.73 15.23 18.45
C GLU A 148 -9.63 13.75 18.07
N ALA A 149 -8.54 13.08 18.46
CA ALA A 149 -8.41 11.64 18.26
C ALA A 149 -9.54 10.87 18.95
N ARG A 150 -9.84 11.18 20.22
CA ARG A 150 -10.95 10.57 20.96
C ARG A 150 -12.31 10.85 20.30
N MET A 151 -12.52 12.05 19.79
CA MET A 151 -13.74 12.38 19.04
C MET A 151 -13.88 11.53 17.77
N ALA A 152 -12.79 11.34 17.01
CA ALA A 152 -12.79 10.47 15.84
C ALA A 152 -13.11 9.00 16.18
N PHE A 153 -12.54 8.47 17.27
CA PHE A 153 -12.85 7.11 17.74
C PHE A 153 -14.26 6.95 18.31
N MET A 154 -14.93 8.04 18.70
CA MET A 154 -16.30 8.02 19.21
C MET A 154 -17.35 8.36 18.14
N ASP A 155 -16.92 8.75 16.94
CA ASP A 155 -17.84 9.09 15.85
C ASP A 155 -18.43 7.81 15.23
N TRP A 156 -19.75 7.67 15.32
CA TRP A 156 -20.49 6.55 14.76
C TRP A 156 -20.32 6.41 13.24
N LYS A 157 -20.06 7.52 12.53
CA LYS A 157 -19.83 7.51 11.08
C LYS A 157 -18.58 6.73 10.71
N VAL A 158 -17.55 6.77 11.55
CA VAL A 158 -16.31 6.02 11.33
C VAL A 158 -16.61 4.51 11.34
N TYR A 159 -17.38 4.04 12.31
CA TYR A 159 -17.78 2.63 12.39
C TYR A 159 -18.72 2.22 11.26
N LEU A 160 -19.63 3.10 10.83
CA LEU A 160 -20.47 2.86 9.66
C LEU A 160 -19.61 2.67 8.40
N HIS A 161 -18.63 3.56 8.17
CA HIS A 161 -17.68 3.43 7.05
C HIS A 161 -16.82 2.17 7.13
N MET A 162 -16.36 1.79 8.33
CA MET A 162 -15.65 0.53 8.54
C MET A 162 -16.54 -0.68 8.17
N GLY A 163 -17.80 -0.68 8.60
CA GLY A 163 -18.75 -1.73 8.23
C GLY A 163 -18.97 -1.82 6.72
N MET A 164 -19.26 -0.68 6.06
CA MET A 164 -19.41 -0.62 4.60
C MET A 164 -18.17 -1.14 3.86
N TYR A 165 -16.97 -0.80 4.34
CA TYR A 165 -15.72 -1.28 3.76
C TYR A 165 -15.51 -2.80 3.94
N ILE A 166 -15.87 -3.35 5.10
CA ILE A 166 -15.83 -4.80 5.32
C ILE A 166 -16.79 -5.51 4.35
N PHE A 167 -18.03 -5.02 4.23
CA PHE A 167 -19.00 -5.63 3.32
C PHE A 167 -18.59 -5.52 1.84
N SER A 168 -17.92 -4.44 1.44
CA SER A 168 -17.45 -4.31 0.05
C SER A 168 -16.23 -5.17 -0.27
N THR A 169 -15.38 -5.46 0.72
CA THR A 169 -14.17 -6.28 0.54
C THR A 169 -14.43 -7.79 0.58
N ILE A 170 -15.50 -8.24 1.25
CA ILE A 170 -15.86 -9.67 1.31
C ILE A 170 -16.01 -10.31 -0.08
N PRO A 171 -16.82 -9.76 -1.02
CA PRO A 171 -16.94 -10.34 -2.36
C PRO A 171 -15.62 -10.34 -3.13
N LEU A 172 -14.81 -9.28 -2.98
CA LEU A 172 -13.53 -9.12 -3.66
C LEU A 172 -12.55 -10.24 -3.28
N TYR A 173 -12.36 -10.48 -1.98
CA TYR A 173 -11.47 -11.55 -1.51
C TYR A 173 -12.03 -12.94 -1.76
N SER A 174 -13.35 -13.12 -1.67
CA SER A 174 -13.99 -14.40 -1.98
C SER A 174 -13.70 -14.81 -3.42
N LEU A 175 -13.87 -13.88 -4.38
CA LEU A 175 -13.50 -14.16 -5.77
C LEU A 175 -12.01 -14.45 -5.91
N ALA A 176 -11.12 -13.65 -5.33
CA ALA A 176 -9.68 -13.86 -5.46
C ALA A 176 -9.20 -15.22 -4.93
N PHE A 177 -9.72 -15.69 -3.79
CA PHE A 177 -9.32 -16.96 -3.17
C PHE A 177 -9.98 -18.18 -3.81
N PHE A 178 -11.25 -18.08 -4.19
CA PHE A 178 -12.00 -19.23 -4.72
C PHE A 178 -11.93 -19.34 -6.25
N MET A 179 -11.48 -18.31 -6.98
CA MET A 179 -11.39 -18.35 -8.44
C MET A 179 -10.59 -19.55 -8.98
N PRO A 180 -9.41 -19.91 -8.44
CA PRO A 180 -8.71 -21.11 -8.89
C PRO A 180 -9.52 -22.40 -8.68
N SER A 181 -10.20 -22.53 -7.54
CA SER A 181 -11.03 -23.69 -7.21
C SER A 181 -12.24 -23.80 -8.14
N VAL A 182 -12.90 -22.66 -8.40
CA VAL A 182 -14.04 -22.58 -9.33
C VAL A 182 -13.62 -22.96 -10.75
N VAL A 183 -12.48 -22.45 -11.23
CA VAL A 183 -11.97 -22.79 -12.58
C VAL A 183 -11.65 -24.29 -12.69
N MET A 184 -11.04 -24.89 -11.66
CA MET A 184 -10.77 -26.33 -11.64
C MET A 184 -12.05 -27.17 -11.65
N GLU A 185 -13.12 -26.71 -10.99
CA GLU A 185 -14.41 -27.40 -10.96
C GLU A 185 -15.13 -27.37 -12.32
N PHE A 186 -14.95 -26.29 -13.09
CA PHE A 186 -15.59 -26.12 -14.40
C PHE A 186 -14.87 -26.78 -15.59
N GLN A 187 -13.73 -27.47 -15.40
CA GLN A 187 -13.01 -28.26 -16.42
C GLN A 187 -12.96 -27.59 -17.82
N LEU A 188 -12.64 -26.30 -17.91
CA LEU A 188 -12.24 -25.73 -19.19
C LEU A 188 -10.79 -26.18 -19.45
N GLU A 189 -10.66 -27.18 -20.32
CA GLU A 189 -9.38 -27.73 -20.84
C GLU A 189 -8.37 -26.64 -21.25
#